data_AF-A0A9D6SCY7-F1
#
_entry.id   AF-A0A9D6SCY7-F1
#
_cell.length_a   1.000
_cell.length_b   1.000
_cell.length_c   1.000
_cell.angle_alpha   90.00
_cell.angle_beta   90.00
_cell.angle_gamma   90.00
#
_symmetry.space_group_name_H-M   'P 1'
#
loop_
_entity.id
_entity.type
_entity.pdbx_description
1 polymer ?
#
loop_
_entity_poly.entity_id
_entity_poly.type
_entity_poly.pdbx_seq_one_letter_code
_entity_poly.pdbx_strand_id
1 'polypeptide(L)' 'MAEDRILEPLELAEERAFEAGLRPRRLAEYIGQPRVKENLGVFLKAARKRAEPLDHL' A
#
# COMPACT_ATOMS: atom_id res chain seq x y z
N MET A 1 29.42 0.11 20.55
CA MET A 1 29.17 -1.27 20.10
C MET A 1 27.95 -1.20 19.21
N ALA A 2 28.15 -1.45 17.91
CA ALA A 2 27.17 -1.25 16.85
C ALA A 2 26.49 -2.59 16.55
N GLU A 3 25.45 -2.91 17.31
CA GLU A 3 24.84 -4.25 17.30
C GLU A 3 23.40 -4.26 16.75
N ASP A 4 22.87 -3.12 16.30
CA ASP A 4 21.42 -2.95 16.06
C ASP A 4 20.99 -2.96 14.58
N ARG A 5 21.85 -3.31 13.62
CA ARG A 5 21.55 -3.18 12.18
C ARG A 5 21.48 -4.49 11.38
N ILE A 6 21.28 -5.62 12.04
CA ILE A 6 21.18 -6.94 11.38
C ILE A 6 19.75 -7.19 10.82
N LEU A 7 18.74 -6.45 11.29
CA LEU A 7 17.34 -6.67 10.93
C LEU A 7 16.79 -5.70 9.88
N GLU A 8 17.60 -4.77 9.37
CA GLU A 8 17.17 -3.88 8.28
C GLU A 8 17.28 -4.62 6.95
N PRO A 9 16.16 -4.84 6.23
CA PRO A 9 16.24 -5.33 4.86
C PRO A 9 16.98 -4.29 4.02
N LEU A 10 18.09 -4.68 3.41
CA LEU A 10 18.72 -3.86 2.39
C LEU A 10 17.82 -3.97 1.14
N GLU A 11 17.08 -2.91 0.81
CA GLU A 11 16.33 -2.88 -0.45
C GLU A 11 17.32 -2.87 -1.63
N LEU A 12 17.41 -3.99 -2.36
CA LEU A 12 18.13 -4.02 -3.63
C LEU A 12 17.29 -3.33 -4.71
N ALA A 13 17.95 -2.55 -5.58
CA ALA A 13 17.29 -1.86 -6.69
C ALA A 13 16.53 -2.80 -7.64
N GLU A 14 17.05 -4.01 -7.83
CA GLU A 14 16.45 -5.07 -8.64
C GLU A 14 15.17 -5.63 -8.00
N GLU A 15 15.19 -5.81 -6.68
CA GLU A 15 14.05 -6.29 -5.90
C GLU A 15 12.92 -5.25 -5.91
N ARG A 16 13.25 -3.96 -5.76
CA ARG A 16 12.29 -2.86 -5.89
C ARG A 16 11.62 -2.83 -7.27
N ALA A 17 12.39 -3.01 -8.34
CA ALA A 17 11.86 -3.01 -9.71
C ALA A 17 10.92 -4.20 -9.96
N PHE A 18 11.26 -5.37 -9.41
CA PHE A 18 10.43 -6.56 -9.47
C PHE A 18 9.13 -6.40 -8.67
N GLU A 19 9.20 -5.92 -7.43
CA GLU A 19 8.03 -5.65 -6.59
C GLU A 19 7.08 -4.62 -7.21
N ALA A 20 7.61 -3.61 -7.91
CA ALA A 20 6.80 -2.59 -8.59
C ALA A 20 5.87 -3.17 -9.67
N GLY A 21 6.22 -4.34 -10.25
CA GLY A 21 5.35 -5.08 -11.17
C GLY A 21 4.27 -5.90 -10.47
N LEU A 22 4.52 -6.33 -9.23
CA LEU A 22 3.59 -7.15 -8.44
C LEU A 22 2.57 -6.32 -7.68
N ARG A 23 2.92 -5.08 -7.30
CA ARG A 23 2.05 -4.18 -6.53
C ARG A 23 1.02 -3.49 -7.44
N PRO A 24 -0.29 -3.74 -7.26
CA PRO A 24 -1.33 -3.09 -8.05
C PRO A 24 -1.30 -1.57 -7.88
N ARG A 25 -1.45 -0.82 -8.97
CA ARG A 25 -1.43 0.66 -8.94
C ARG A 25 -2.78 1.26 -8.57
N ARG A 26 -3.86 0.52 -8.79
CA ARG A 26 -5.24 0.89 -8.50
C ARG A 26 -5.88 -0.18 -7.64
N LEU A 27 -6.77 0.26 -6.75
CA LEU A 27 -7.57 -0.65 -5.92
C LEU A 27 -8.36 -1.69 -6.75
N ALA A 28 -8.75 -1.34 -7.98
CA ALA A 28 -9.46 -2.23 -8.89
C ALA A 28 -8.60 -3.41 -9.39
N GLU A 29 -7.28 -3.21 -9.48
CA GLU A 29 -6.32 -4.23 -9.93
C GLU A 29 -5.97 -5.20 -8.79
N TYR A 30 -6.35 -4.88 -7.54
CA TYR A 30 -6.08 -5.73 -6.39
C TYR A 30 -6.93 -7.01 -6.42
N ILE A 31 -6.26 -8.15 -6.38
CA ILE A 31 -6.89 -9.47 -6.48
C ILE A 31 -7.34 -9.93 -5.09
N GLY A 32 -8.59 -10.41 -4.99
CA GLY A 32 -9.17 -10.87 -3.73
C GLY A 32 -9.77 -9.75 -2.86
N GLN A 33 -10.09 -10.10 -1.61
CA GLN A 33 -10.66 -9.21 -0.58
C GLN A 33 -11.83 -8.31 -1.04
N PRO A 34 -12.90 -8.86 -1.66
CA PRO A 34 -13.97 -8.06 -2.26
C PRO A 34 -14.64 -7.08 -1.27
N ARG A 35 -14.93 -7.54 -0.04
CA ARG A 35 -15.54 -6.72 1.01
C ARG A 35 -14.65 -5.55 1.46
N VAL A 36 -13.34 -5.78 1.56
CA VAL A 36 -12.38 -4.73 1.97
C VAL A 36 -12.26 -3.69 0.87
N LYS A 37 -12.16 -4.12 -0.40
CA LYS A 37 -12.11 -3.22 -1.55
C LYS A 37 -13.36 -2.34 -1.65
N GLU A 38 -14.53 -2.90 -1.39
CA GLU A 38 -15.79 -2.15 -1.36
C GLU A 38 -15.79 -1.07 -0.28
N ASN A 39 -15.49 -1.45 0.97
CA ASN A 39 -15.43 -0.52 2.09
C ASN A 39 -14.40 0.59 1.85
N LEU A 40 -13.20 0.23 1.42
CA LEU A 40 -12.16 1.19 1.10
C LEU A 40 -12.58 2.13 -0.04
N GLY A 41 -13.31 1.62 -1.04
CA GLY A 41 -13.88 2.43 -2.10
C GLY A 41 -14.88 3.49 -1.59
N VAL A 42 -15.71 3.16 -0.60
CA VAL A 42 -16.63 4.11 0.05
C VAL A 42 -15.85 5.17 0.82
N PHE A 43 -14.86 4.75 1.60
CA PHE A 43 -14.00 5.64 2.38
C PHE A 43 -13.22 6.63 1.50
N LEU A 44 -12.57 6.13 0.45
CA LEU A 44 -11.84 6.96 -0.51
C LEU A 44 -12.77 7.96 -1.20
N LYS A 45 -14.00 7.57 -1.57
CA LYS A 45 -14.99 8.50 -2.13
C LYS A 45 -15.37 9.59 -1.13
N ALA A 46 -15.57 9.25 0.14
CA ALA A 46 -15.92 10.20 1.18
C ALA A 46 -14.78 11.18 1.47
N ALA A 47 -13.54 10.69 1.62
CA ALA A 47 -12.34 11.50 1.81
C ALA A 47 -12.13 12.48 0.65
N ARG A 48 -12.26 12.00 -0.60
CA ARG A 48 -12.20 12.86 -1.80
C ARG A 48 -13.28 13.95 -1.81
N LYS A 49 -14.49 13.65 -1.37
CA LYS A 49 -15.58 14.64 -1.28
C LYS A 49 -15.29 15.74 -0.25
N ARG A 50 -14.62 15.40 0.85
CA ARG A 50 -14.23 16.36 1.90
C ARG A 50 -12.94 17.11 1.58
N ALA A 51 -12.19 16.66 0.57
CA ALA A 51 -10.82 17.12 0.30
C ALA A 51 -9.88 16.94 1.50
N GLU A 52 -10.15 15.91 2.31
CA GLU A 52 -9.37 15.54 3.48
C GLU A 52 -8.69 14.19 3.23
N PRO A 53 -7.51 13.95 3.82
CA PRO A 53 -6.90 12.62 3.80
C PRO A 53 -7.83 11.61 4.49
N LEU A 54 -7.71 10.35 4.08
CA LEU A 54 -8.35 9.26 4.81
C LEU A 54 -7.63 9.08 6.15
N ASP A 55 -8.38 9.02 7.26
CA ASP A 55 -7.81 8.66 8.56
C ASP A 55 -7.12 7.30 8.49
N HIS A 56 -6.07 7.13 9.30
CA HIS A 56 -5.09 6.05 9.18
C HIS A 56 -5.80 4.69 9.28
N LEU A 57 -5.64 3.89 8.22
CA LEU A 57 -5.94 2.46 8.15
C LEU A 57 -4.63 1.68 8.16
#